data_AF-X1SC00-F1
#
_entry.id   AF-X1SC00-F1
#
_cell.length_a   1.000
_cell.length_b   1.000
_cell.length_c   1.000
_cell.angle_alpha   90.00
_cell.angle_beta   90.00
_cell.angle_gamma   90.00
#
_symmetry.space_group_name_H-M   'P 1'
#
loop_
_entity.id
_entity.type
_entity.pdbx_description
1 polymer ?
#
loop_
_entity_poly.entity_id
_entity_poly.type
_entity_poly.pdbx_seq_one_letter_code
_entity_poly.pdbx_strand_id
1 'polypeptide(L)' 'MGDEKILKDAVMRYLERTAERDPEWKLYLGRESLTAAQLRERLKKDKKLWKEIREWADALAVDMFNEGRKRIESNSGTP' A
#
# COMPACT_ATOMS: atom_id res chain seq x y z
N MET A 1 8.90 14.91 8.38
CA MET A 1 7.75 15.27 7.51
C MET A 1 7.85 14.69 6.09
N GLY A 2 9.05 14.39 5.55
CA GLY A 2 9.18 13.81 4.19
C GLY A 2 8.66 12.37 4.06
N ASP A 3 8.99 11.50 5.02
CA ASP A 3 8.74 10.05 4.90
C ASP A 3 7.27 9.67 4.98
N GLU A 4 6.47 10.40 5.77
CA GLU A 4 5.03 10.16 5.85
C GLU A 4 4.33 10.47 4.54
N LYS A 5 4.71 11.57 3.87
CA LYS A 5 4.15 11.94 2.57
C LYS A 5 4.52 10.89 1.52
N ILE A 6 5.78 10.46 1.50
CA ILE A 6 6.27 9.43 0.57
C ILE A 6 5.50 8.13 0.78
N LEU A 7 5.32 7.69 2.02
CA LEU A 7 4.56 6.48 2.32
C LEU A 7 3.10 6.61 1.86
N LYS A 8 2.47 7.75 2.16
CA LYS A 8 1.08 7.99 1.75
C LYS A 8 0.93 7.94 0.24
N ASP A 9 1.84 8.58 -0.50
CA ASP A 9 1.83 8.56 -1.96
C ASP A 9 2.04 7.13 -2.51
N ALA A 10 2.93 6.34 -1.88
CA ALA A 10 3.15 4.93 -2.25
C ALA A 10 1.91 4.07 -2.01
N VAL A 11 1.26 4.20 -0.85
CA VAL A 11 0.00 3.51 -0.53
C VAL A 11 -1.09 3.87 -1.53
N MET A 12 -1.26 5.16 -1.85
CA MET A 12 -2.29 5.60 -2.79
C MET A 12 -2.08 5.01 -4.20
N ARG A 13 -0.83 4.88 -4.65
CA ARG A 13 -0.48 4.22 -5.93
C ARG A 13 -0.69 2.71 -5.87
N TYR A 14 -0.34 2.06 -4.76
CA TYR A 14 -0.59 0.64 -4.57
C TYR A 14 -2.09 0.33 -4.65
N LEU A 15 -2.92 1.11 -3.95
CA LEU A 15 -4.36 0.93 -3.93
C LEU A 15 -5.00 1.18 -5.31
N GLU A 16 -4.50 2.15 -6.07
CA GLU A 16 -4.93 2.38 -7.45
C GLU A 16 -4.66 1.17 -8.34
N ARG A 17 -3.42 0.67 -8.38
CA ARG A 17 -3.06 -0.53 -9.16
C ARG A 17 -3.82 -1.77 -8.71
N THR A 18 -4.03 -1.91 -7.40
CA THR A 18 -4.76 -3.05 -6.84
C THR A 18 -6.22 -3.00 -7.24
N ALA A 19 -6.86 -1.83 -7.21
CA ALA A 19 -8.25 -1.68 -7.64
C ALA A 19 -8.44 -2.03 -9.12
N GLU A 20 -7.45 -1.76 -9.97
CA GLU A 20 -7.48 -2.12 -11.40
C GLU A 20 -7.24 -3.62 -11.62
N ARG A 21 -6.28 -4.21 -10.90
CA ARG A 21 -5.85 -5.61 -11.10
C ARG A 21 -6.75 -6.63 -10.38
N ASP A 22 -7.22 -6.26 -9.20
CA ASP A 22 -8.01 -7.11 -8.30
C ASP A 22 -9.07 -6.27 -7.57
N PRO A 23 -10.21 -6.00 -8.23
CA PRO A 23 -11.30 -5.21 -7.65
C PRO A 23 -11.91 -5.82 -6.40
N GLU A 24 -11.75 -7.14 -6.20
CA GLU A 24 -12.28 -7.87 -5.05
C GLU A 24 -11.34 -7.89 -3.84
N TRP A 25 -10.10 -7.41 -4.00
CA TRP A 25 -9.15 -7.23 -2.90
C TRP A 25 -9.77 -6.42 -1.76
N LYS A 26 -9.58 -6.87 -0.52
CA LYS A 26 -10.11 -6.22 0.68
C LYS A 26 -9.06 -6.07 1.77
N LEU A 27 -9.07 -4.90 2.41
CA LEU A 27 -8.41 -4.68 3.70
C LEU A 27 -9.45 -4.78 4.82
N TYR A 28 -9.17 -5.62 5.81
CA TYR A 28 -10.01 -5.79 6.99
C TYR A 28 -9.54 -4.85 8.10
N LEU A 29 -10.40 -3.91 8.50
CA LEU A 29 -10.15 -2.94 9.58
C LEU A 29 -11.14 -3.24 10.72
N GLY A 30 -10.79 -4.20 11.57
CA GLY A 30 -11.67 -4.66 12.63
C GLY A 30 -12.95 -5.32 12.09
N ARG A 31 -14.10 -4.63 12.22
CA ARG A 31 -15.42 -5.13 11.77
C ARG A 31 -15.80 -4.71 10.36
N GLU A 32 -15.05 -3.81 9.75
CA GLU A 32 -15.29 -3.37 8.38
C GLU A 32 -14.23 -3.94 7.44
N SER A 33 -14.62 -4.08 6.17
CA SER A 33 -13.68 -4.43 5.10
C SER A 33 -13.86 -3.44 3.96
N LEU A 34 -12.76 -2.90 3.45
CA LEU A 34 -12.76 -1.94 2.36
C LEU A 34 -12.06 -2.52 1.15
N THR A 35 -12.65 -2.37 -0.03
CA THR A 35 -11.93 -2.65 -1.27
C THR A 35 -10.80 -1.64 -1.49
N ALA A 36 -9.86 -1.93 -2.38
CA ALA A 36 -8.76 -1.02 -2.69
C ALA A 36 -9.27 0.37 -3.15
N ALA A 37 -10.33 0.39 -3.97
CA ALA A 37 -10.98 1.62 -4.42
C ALA A 37 -11.65 2.37 -3.26
N GLN A 38 -12.40 1.67 -2.40
CA GLN A 38 -13.08 2.28 -1.25
C GLN A 38 -12.07 2.86 -0.25
N LEU A 39 -11.01 2.12 0.04
CA LEU A 39 -9.94 2.54 0.93
C LEU A 39 -9.23 3.79 0.39
N ARG A 40 -8.89 3.81 -0.91
CA ARG A 40 -8.26 4.96 -1.57
C ARG A 40 -9.13 6.22 -1.47
N GLU A 41 -10.42 6.10 -1.74
CA GLU A 41 -11.34 7.25 -1.65
C GLU A 41 -11.52 7.75 -0.22
N ARG A 42 -11.61 6.84 0.77
CA ARG A 42 -11.70 7.26 2.18
C ARG A 42 -10.40 7.94 2.64
N LEU A 43 -9.22 7.46 2.26
CA LEU A 43 -7.94 8.06 2.64
C LEU A 43 -7.72 9.49 2.12
N LYS A 44 -8.42 9.89 1.05
CA LYS A 44 -8.44 11.28 0.57
C LYS A 44 -9.19 12.21 1.52
N LYS A 45 -10.24 11.71 2.18
CA LYS A 45 -11.19 12.50 2.99
C LYS A 45 -10.94 12.37 4.49
N ASP A 46 -10.51 11.20 4.95
CA ASP A 46 -10.41 10.83 6.35
C ASP A 46 -8.94 10.69 6.80
N LYS A 47 -8.47 11.66 7.57
CA LYS A 47 -7.12 11.66 8.15
C LYS A 47 -6.97 10.71 9.35
N LYS A 48 -8.07 10.31 10.00
CA LYS A 48 -8.04 9.35 11.12
C LYS A 48 -7.80 7.95 10.60
N LEU A 49 -8.45 7.59 9.49
CA LEU A 49 -8.24 6.32 8.80
C LEU A 49 -6.76 6.08 8.46
N TRP A 50 -6.03 7.13 8.05
CA TRP A 50 -4.58 7.02 7.80
C TRP A 50 -3.80 6.55 9.04
N LYS A 51 -4.17 6.99 10.24
CA LYS A 51 -3.52 6.56 11.48
C LYS A 51 -3.84 5.11 11.79
N GLU A 52 -5.07 4.68 11.53
CA GLU A 52 -5.52 3.31 11.78
C GLU A 52 -4.84 2.29 10.85
N ILE A 53 -4.59 2.68 9.60
CA ILE A 53 -3.91 1.80 8.63
C ILE A 53 -2.40 1.98 8.61
N ARG A 54 -1.83 2.78 9.51
CA ARG A 54 -0.42 3.16 9.45
C ARG A 54 0.51 1.95 9.55
N GLU A 55 0.22 1.05 10.48
CA GLU A 55 1.01 -0.17 10.68
C GLU A 55 0.95 -1.09 9.45
N TRP A 56 -0.24 -1.23 8.84
CA TRP A 56 -0.39 -1.95 7.59
C TRP A 56 0.41 -1.29 6.45
N ALA A 57 0.37 0.04 6.35
CA ALA A 57 1.10 0.78 5.33
C ALA A 57 2.63 0.63 5.49
N ASP A 58 3.14 0.67 6.72
CA ASP A 58 4.55 0.45 7.01
C ASP A 58 4.98 -0.98 6.64
N ALA A 59 4.18 -2.00 6.98
CA ALA A 59 4.43 -3.38 6.56
C ALA A 59 4.44 -3.54 5.04
N LEU A 60 3.46 -2.93 4.35
CA LEU A 60 3.40 -2.92 2.89
C LEU A 60 4.65 -2.29 2.26
N ALA A 61 5.17 -1.21 2.83
CA ALA A 61 6.39 -0.57 2.33
C ALA A 61 7.63 -1.45 2.49
N VAL A 62 7.73 -2.19 3.60
CA VAL A 62 8.79 -3.18 3.81
C VAL A 62 8.68 -4.30 2.77
N ASP A 63 7.48 -4.81 2.50
CA ASP A 63 7.26 -5.84 1.49
C ASP A 63 7.59 -5.35 0.07
N MET A 64 7.17 -4.13 -0.28
CA MET A 64 7.51 -3.51 -1.57
C MET A 64 9.01 -3.30 -1.73
N PHE A 65 9.72 -2.88 -0.68
CA PHE A 65 11.17 -2.75 -0.68
C PHE A 65 11.86 -4.11 -0.87
N ASN A 66 11.40 -5.12 -0.14
CA ASN A 66 11.93 -6.48 -0.23
C ASN A 66 11.69 -7.11 -1.61
N GLU A 67 10.52 -6.89 -2.22
CA GLU A 67 10.24 -7.34 -3.60
C GLU A 67 11.14 -6.62 -4.60
N GLY A 68 11.34 -5.31 -4.44
CA GLY A 68 12.27 -4.53 -5.26
C GLY A 68 13.70 -5.06 -5.16
N ARG A 69 14.18 -5.35 -3.96
CA ARG A 69 15.52 -5.92 -3.73
C ARG A 69 15.67 -7.30 -4.38
N LYS A 70 14.69 -8.19 -4.18
CA LYS A 70 14.68 -9.52 -4.82
C LYS A 70 14.70 -9.43 -6.35
N ARG A 71 13.96 -8.48 -6.95
CA ARG A 71 14.01 -8.29 -8.41
C ARG A 71 15.36 -7.82 -8.89
N ILE A 72 16.04 -6.94 -8.15
CA ILE A 72 17.39 -6.51 -8.50
C ILE A 72 18.35 -7.68 -8.39
N GLU A 73 18.31 -8.43 -7.28
CA GLU A 73 19.16 -9.62 -7.06
C GLU A 73 18.94 -10.70 -8.14
N SER A 74 17.70 -10.94 -8.54
CA SER A 74 17.35 -11.88 -9.62
C SER A 74 17.73 -11.38 -11.02
N ASN A 75 17.73 -10.06 -11.27
CA ASN A 75 18.12 -9.46 -12.55
C ASN A 75 19.63 -9.16 -12.63
N SER A 76 20.33 -9.10 -11.50
CA SER A 76 21.80 -9.06 -11.42
C SER A 76 22.41 -10.45 -11.52
N GLY A 77 21.72 -11.37 -12.23
CA GLY A 77 22.28 -12.60 -12.74
C GLY A 77 23.65 -12.30 -13.34
N THR A 78 24.66 -12.70 -12.58
CA THR A 78 26.07 -12.59 -12.86
C THR A 78 26.37 -13.41 -14.13
N PRO A 79 26.92 -12.83 -15.22
CA PRO A 79 27.85 -13.57 -16.05
C PRO A 79 29.17 -13.80 -15.29
#